data_AF-A0A9E3DEL4-F1
#
_entry.id   AF-A0A9E3DEL4-F1
#
_cell.length_a   1.000
_cell.length_b   1.000
_cell.length_c   1.000
_cell.angle_alpha   90.00
_cell.angle_beta   90.00
_cell.angle_gamma   90.00
#
_symmetry.space_group_name_H-M   'P 1'
#
loop_
_entity.id
_entity.type
_entity.pdbx_description
1 polymer ?
#
loop_
_entity_poly.entity_id
_entity_poly.type
_entity_poly.pdbx_seq_one_letter_code
_entity_poly.pdbx_strand_id
1 'polypeptide(L)' 'LNELWHTLEGIEGVTIPVKYVPPREGDVLHSQADTTAARNELGHDPQYTFEQGLRRTLAWYRADRAVEISAC' A
#
# COMPACT_ATOMS: atom_id res chain seq x y z
N LEU A 1 7.33 -7.04 0.90
CA LEU A 1 6.21 -7.66 0.15
C LEU A 1 5.33 -8.52 1.06
N ASN A 2 5.87 -9.49 1.80
CA ASN A 2 5.04 -10.33 2.69
C ASN A 2 4.32 -9.53 3.79
N GLU A 3 4.98 -8.53 4.39
CA GLU A 3 4.35 -7.63 5.37
C GLU A 3 3.13 -6.89 4.79
N LEU A 4 3.27 -6.34 3.57
CA LEU A 4 2.16 -5.71 2.86
C LEU A 4 1.00 -6.70 2.64
N TRP A 5 1.31 -7.92 2.19
CA TRP A 5 0.29 -8.95 1.95
C TRP A 5 -0.50 -9.26 3.23
N HIS A 6 0.17 -9.59 4.32
CA HIS A 6 -0.48 -9.90 5.58
C HIS A 6 -1.22 -8.71 6.21
N THR A 7 -0.71 -7.48 5.99
CA THR A 7 -1.41 -6.27 6.43
C THR A 7 -2.73 -6.11 5.68
N LEU A 8 -2.75 -6.34 4.36
CA LEU A 8 -3.98 -6.31 3.57
C LEU A 8 -4.96 -7.42 3.96
N GLU A 9 -4.47 -8.66 4.15
CA GLU A 9 -5.28 -9.77 4.67
C GLU A 9 -5.94 -9.40 6.01
N GLY A 10 -5.17 -8.84 6.94
CA GLY A 10 -5.66 -8.39 8.23
C GLY A 10 -6.67 -7.24 8.14
N ILE A 11 -6.48 -6.29 7.21
CA ILE A 11 -7.42 -5.19 6.99
C ILE A 11 -8.75 -5.69 6.41
N GLU A 12 -8.70 -6.58 5.42
CA GLU A 12 -9.89 -7.10 4.72
C GLU A 12 -10.56 -8.28 5.44
N GLY A 13 -9.89 -8.88 6.44
CA GLY A 13 -10.41 -10.05 7.16
C GLY A 13 -10.48 -11.30 6.29
N VAL A 14 -9.59 -11.43 5.31
CA VAL A 14 -9.53 -12.57 4.37
C VAL A 14 -8.20 -13.30 4.51
N THR A 15 -8.21 -14.58 4.14
CA THR A 15 -6.99 -15.40 4.06
C THR A 15 -6.86 -15.94 2.65
N ILE A 16 -5.79 -15.58 1.96
CA ILE A 16 -5.55 -15.96 0.57
C ILE A 16 -4.17 -16.62 0.47
N PRO A 17 -4.05 -17.83 -0.10
CA PRO A 17 -2.76 -18.50 -0.25
C PRO A 17 -1.79 -17.68 -1.11
N VAL A 18 -0.58 -17.43 -0.59
CA VAL A 18 0.47 -16.74 -1.34
C VAL A 18 1.05 -17.66 -2.41
N LYS A 19 1.12 -17.16 -3.65
CA LYS A 19 1.85 -17.81 -4.75
C LYS A 19 3.14 -17.05 -5.03
N TYR A 20 4.27 -17.60 -4.58
CA TYR A 20 5.58 -17.06 -4.90
C TYR A 20 5.98 -17.44 -6.33
N VAL A 21 6.49 -16.45 -7.07
CA VAL A 21 6.99 -16.60 -8.44
C VAL A 21 8.34 -15.87 -8.54
N PRO A 22 9.16 -16.16 -9.56
CA PRO A 22 10.42 -15.43 -9.77
C PRO A 22 10.20 -13.91 -9.84
N PRO A 23 11.16 -13.10 -9.36
CA PRO A 23 11.10 -11.65 -9.48
C PRO A 23 11.04 -11.23 -10.95
N ARG A 24 10.44 -10.08 -11.23
CA ARG A 24 10.40 -9.52 -12.57
C ARG A 24 11.77 -8.93 -12.91
N GLU A 25 12.10 -8.93 -14.20
CA GLU A 25 13.30 -8.24 -14.67
C GLU A 25 13.20 -6.75 -14.32
N GLY A 26 14.25 -6.22 -13.69
CA GLY A 26 14.31 -4.83 -13.24
C GLY A 26 13.76 -4.57 -11.83
N ASP A 27 13.23 -5.57 -11.11
CA ASP A 27 12.77 -5.39 -9.73
C ASP A 27 13.94 -4.99 -8.81
N VAL A 28 13.77 -3.89 -8.07
CA VAL A 28 14.66 -3.50 -6.96
C VAL A 28 14.10 -4.06 -5.66
N LEU A 29 14.83 -4.99 -5.04
CA LEU A 29 14.35 -5.75 -3.88
C LEU A 29 14.10 -4.88 -2.64
N HIS A 30 15.02 -3.94 -2.36
CA HIS A 30 14.98 -3.08 -1.19
C HIS A 30 15.29 -1.64 -1.63
N SER A 31 14.28 -0.77 -1.53
CA SER A 31 14.42 0.66 -1.76
C SER A 31 13.65 1.40 -0.68
N GLN A 32 14.36 2.19 0.11
CA GLN A 32 13.80 3.04 1.15
C GLN A 32 14.53 4.37 1.10
N ALA A 33 13.78 5.48 1.17
CA ALA A 33 14.36 6.81 1.17
C ALA A 33 14.66 7.25 2.60
N ASP A 34 15.86 7.78 2.82
CA ASP A 34 16.10 8.64 3.97
C ASP A 34 15.38 9.97 3.73
N THR A 35 14.45 10.31 4.62
CA THR A 35 13.62 11.52 4.52
C THR A 35 14.20 12.71 5.30
N THR A 36 15.39 12.57 5.88
CA THR A 36 16.00 13.60 6.75
C THR A 36 16.12 14.95 6.06
N ALA A 37 16.66 15.00 4.83
CA ALA A 37 16.80 16.26 4.08
C ALA A 37 15.44 16.91 3.80
N ALA A 38 14.45 16.13 3.35
CA ALA A 38 13.11 16.65 3.09
C ALA A 38 12.43 17.21 4.35
N ARG A 39 12.63 16.57 5.51
CA ARG A 39 12.12 17.09 6.80
C ARG A 39 12.77 18.41 7.16
N ASN A 40 14.09 18.49 7.06
CA ASN A 40 14.87 19.65 7.50
C ASN A 40 14.70 20.86 6.58
N GLU A 41 14.69 20.64 5.27
CA GLU A 41 14.78 21.71 4.28
C GLU A 41 13.42 22.14 3.73
N LEU A 42 12.46 21.20 3.68
CA LEU A 42 11.15 21.44 3.07
C LEU A 42 10.02 21.44 4.11
N GLY A 43 10.32 21.18 5.39
CA GLY A 43 9.29 21.01 6.42
C GLY A 43 8.37 19.83 6.15
N HIS A 44 8.82 18.83 5.38
CA HIS A 44 8.05 17.62 5.13
C HIS A 44 7.89 16.84 6.44
N ASP A 45 6.68 16.39 6.76
CA ASP A 45 6.43 15.50 7.90
C ASP A 45 5.52 14.35 7.46
N PRO A 46 5.98 13.09 7.48
CA PRO A 46 5.15 11.94 7.15
C PRO A 46 3.92 11.84 8.09
N GLN A 47 2.73 12.11 7.55
CA GLN A 47 1.50 12.19 8.36
C GLN A 47 0.79 10.85 8.59
N TYR A 48 1.22 9.81 7.87
CA TYR A 48 0.54 8.52 7.88
C TYR A 48 1.53 7.40 8.13
N THR A 49 1.12 6.45 8.96
CA THR A 49 1.76 5.14 8.98
C THR A 49 1.44 4.38 7.69
N PHE A 50 2.24 3.35 7.41
CA PHE A 50 2.02 2.49 6.24
C PHE A 50 0.60 1.88 6.23
N GLU A 51 0.16 1.32 7.36
CA GLU A 51 -1.19 0.73 7.49
C GLU A 51 -2.31 1.76 7.29
N GLN A 52 -2.16 2.98 7.84
CA GLN A 52 -3.14 4.05 7.65
C GLN A 52 -3.27 4.42 6.16
N GLY A 53 -2.14 4.47 5.44
CA GLY A 53 -2.12 4.66 4.00
C GLY A 53 -2.89 3.55 3.26
N LEU A 54 -2.62 2.28 3.61
CA LEU A 54 -3.31 1.13 2.99
C LEU A 54 -4.83 1.16 3.22
N ARG A 55 -5.28 1.45 4.44
CA ARG A 55 -6.72 1.56 4.75
C ARG A 55 -7.41 2.64 3.92
N ARG A 56 -6.76 3.79 3.73
CA ARG A 56 -7.28 4.88 2.89
C ARG A 56 -7.35 4.49 1.42
N THR A 57 -6.31 3.84 0.90
CA THR A 57 -6.29 3.32 -0.47
C THR A 57 -7.43 2.34 -0.71
N LEU A 58 -7.63 1.38 0.21
CA LEU A 58 -8.72 0.40 0.12
C LEU A 58 -10.11 1.07 0.20
N ALA A 59 -10.29 2.06 1.08
CA ALA A 59 -11.53 2.83 1.15
C ALA A 59 -11.82 3.55 -0.17
N TRP A 60 -10.81 4.16 -0.79
CA TRP A 60 -10.93 4.79 -2.11
C TRP A 60 -11.31 3.77 -3.19
N TYR A 61 -10.63 2.61 -3.26
CA TYR A 61 -10.95 1.54 -4.22
C TYR A 61 -12.40 1.05 -4.11
N ARG A 62 -12.93 0.93 -2.89
CA ARG A 62 -14.33 0.53 -2.66
C ARG A 62 -15.31 1.58 -3.16
N ALA A 63 -15.02 2.86 -2.92
CA ALA A 63 -15.86 3.95 -3.37
C ALA A 63 -15.91 4.02 -4.90
N ASP A 64 -14.76 3.92 -5.56
CA ASP A 64 -14.64 3.93 -7.02
C ASP A 64 -15.42 2.77 -7.67
N ARG A 65 -15.24 1.55 -7.16
CA ARG A 65 -15.95 0.35 -7.63
C ARG A 65 -17.46 0.38 -7.37
N ALA A 66 -17.92 1.07 -6.32
CA ALA A 66 -19.34 1.27 -6.06
C ALA A 66 -19.98 2.22 -7.09
N VAL A 67 -19.22 3.21 -7.59
CA VAL A 67 -19.64 4.12 -8.65
C VAL A 67 -19.77 3.38 -9.98
N GLU A 68 -18.84 2.47 -10.30
CA GLU A 68 -18.90 1.67 -11.53
C GLU A 68 -20.09 0.70 -11.55
N ILE A 69 -20.44 0.09 -10.41
CA ILE A 69 -21.56 -0.88 -10.33
C ILE A 69 -22.92 -0.16 -10.33
N SER A 70 -23.02 1.04 -9.75
CA SER A 70 -24.26 1.83 -9.72
C SER A 70 -24.57 2.55 -11.04
N ALA A 71 -23.64 2.59 -12.00
CA ALA A 71 -23.81 3.19 -13.31
C ALA A 71 -24.30 2.21 -14.40
N CYS A 72 -24.60 0.96 -14.02
CA CYS A 72 -25.26 -0.07 -14.86
C CYS A 72 -26.76 -0.12 -14.62
#